data_AF-A0A0N9HUL2-F1
#
_entry.id   AF-A0A0N9HUL2-F1
#
_cell.length_a   1.000
_cell.length_b   1.000
_cell.length_c   1.000
_cell.angle_alpha   90.00
_cell.angle_beta   90.00
_cell.angle_gamma   90.00
#
_symmetry.space_group_name_H-M   'P 1'
#
loop_
_entity.id
_entity.type
_entity.pdbx_description
1 polymer ?
#
loop_
_entity_poly.entity_id
_entity_poly.type
_entity_poly.pdbx_seq_one_letter_code
_entity_poly.pdbx_strand_id
1 'polypeptide(L)'
;MDLITLALNLYTQSVDPMIDLANIDEVRDTVVHCNRIGIHERHPYAGTHVRTAFAGTHQDAIKKGLEHHTAQAEATNTPPASHPWQVPYLPIDPKDIGRSYEAVIRLNSQSRKEE
;
A
#
# COMPACT_ATOMS: atom_id res chain seq x y z
N MET A 1 -17.81 -6.50 11.26
CA MET A 1 -17.61 -6.43 9.79
C MET A 1 -17.03 -5.07 9.48
N ASP A 2 -16.04 -4.98 8.59
CA ASP A 2 -15.34 -3.74 8.23
C ASP A 2 -15.60 -3.42 6.75
N LEU A 3 -16.21 -2.27 6.46
CA LEU A 3 -16.63 -1.91 5.09
C LEU A 3 -15.45 -1.56 4.18
N ILE A 4 -14.37 -0.99 4.74
CA ILE A 4 -13.15 -0.69 4.00
C ILE A 4 -12.52 -1.98 3.47
N THR A 5 -12.39 -2.98 4.34
CA THR A 5 -11.86 -4.30 3.98
C THR A 5 -12.72 -4.96 2.91
N LEU A 6 -14.06 -4.91 3.03
CA LEU A 6 -14.94 -5.48 2.01
C LEU A 6 -14.77 -4.78 0.66
N ALA A 7 -14.84 -3.45 0.64
CA ALA A 7 -14.75 -2.65 -0.59
C ALA A 7 -13.40 -2.87 -1.29
N LEU A 8 -12.29 -2.85 -0.55
CA LEU A 8 -10.97 -3.02 -1.13
C LEU A 8 -10.66 -4.47 -1.51
N ASN A 9 -11.27 -5.46 -0.84
CA ASN A 9 -11.23 -6.84 -1.32
C ASN A 9 -11.91 -6.97 -2.70
N LEU A 10 -13.09 -6.35 -2.90
CA LEU A 10 -13.76 -6.31 -4.21
C LEU A 10 -12.87 -5.62 -5.25
N TYR A 11 -12.32 -4.45 -4.90
CA TYR A 11 -11.43 -3.69 -5.78
C TYR A 11 -10.22 -4.53 -6.23
N THR A 12 -9.56 -5.25 -5.31
CA THR A 12 -8.41 -6.11 -5.66
C THR A 12 -8.75 -7.25 -6.62
N GLN A 13 -10.03 -7.62 -6.70
CA GLN A 13 -10.54 -8.64 -7.61
C GLN A 13 -11.17 -8.04 -8.87
N SER A 14 -10.86 -6.77 -9.16
CA SER A 14 -11.38 -6.03 -10.33
C SER A 14 -12.91 -5.85 -10.32
N VAL A 15 -13.53 -5.83 -9.13
CA VAL A 15 -14.96 -5.54 -8.95
C VAL A 15 -15.08 -4.12 -8.37
N ASP A 16 -15.85 -3.27 -9.04
CA ASP A 16 -16.13 -1.91 -8.58
C ASP A 16 -16.89 -1.94 -7.23
N PRO A 17 -16.32 -1.40 -6.13
CA PRO A 17 -16.98 -1.36 -4.84
C PRO A 17 -18.08 -0.29 -4.75
N MET A 18 -18.24 0.57 -5.77
CA MET A 18 -19.19 1.69 -5.81
C MET A 18 -19.04 2.69 -4.65
N ILE A 19 -17.84 2.74 -4.05
CA ILE A 19 -17.47 3.62 -2.95
C ILE A 19 -16.11 4.21 -3.27
N ASP A 20 -15.99 5.53 -3.10
CA ASP A 20 -14.73 6.24 -3.26
C ASP A 20 -13.83 6.05 -2.02
N LEU A 21 -12.66 5.45 -2.24
CA LEU A 21 -11.62 5.24 -1.23
C LEU A 21 -10.26 5.78 -1.69
N ALA A 22 -10.25 6.72 -2.65
CA ALA A 22 -9.03 7.33 -3.19
C ALA A 22 -8.18 8.07 -2.14
N ASN A 23 -8.78 8.43 -0.99
CA ASN A 23 -8.07 8.98 0.16
C ASN A 23 -8.45 8.24 1.46
N ILE A 24 -7.85 7.08 1.67
CA ILE A 24 -8.16 6.24 2.85
C ILE A 24 -7.73 6.89 4.17
N ASP A 25 -6.73 7.79 4.15
CA ASP A 25 -6.23 8.44 5.35
C ASP A 25 -7.21 9.49 5.90
N GLU A 26 -7.93 10.21 5.04
CA GLU A 26 -9.03 11.08 5.46
C GLU A 26 -10.18 10.30 6.10
N VAL A 27 -10.54 9.15 5.51
CA VAL A 27 -11.54 8.24 6.07
C VAL A 27 -11.08 7.73 7.44
N ARG A 28 -9.82 7.28 7.54
CA ARG A 28 -9.20 6.82 8.79
C ARG A 28 -9.29 7.89 9.87
N ASP A 29 -8.86 9.10 9.57
CA ASP A 29 -8.81 10.20 10.54
C ASP A 29 -10.20 10.60 11.01
N THR A 30 -11.19 10.58 10.11
CA THR A 30 -12.61 10.80 10.44
C THR A 30 -13.14 9.71 11.38
N VAL A 31 -12.86 8.44 11.09
CA VAL A 31 -13.27 7.29 11.92
C VAL A 31 -12.64 7.36 13.31
N VAL A 32 -11.34 7.67 13.40
CA VAL A 32 -10.63 7.83 14.68
C VAL A 32 -11.19 9.01 15.47
N HIS A 33 -11.49 10.13 14.80
CA HIS A 33 -12.09 11.30 15.44
C HIS A 33 -13.45 10.98 16.06
N CYS A 34 -14.32 10.30 15.31
CA CYS A 34 -15.67 9.97 15.76
C CYS A 34 -15.68 8.92 16.88
N ASN A 35 -14.90 7.86 16.73
CA ASN A 35 -14.94 6.71 17.64
C ASN A 35 -14.01 6.86 18.85
N ARG A 36 -13.03 7.77 18.80
CA ARG A 36 -11.97 7.92 19.82
C ARG A 36 -11.15 6.65 20.05
N ILE A 37 -11.10 5.79 19.03
CA ILE A 37 -10.38 4.53 19.03
C ILE A 37 -9.43 4.55 17.83
N GLY A 38 -8.16 4.22 18.06
CA GLY A 38 -7.16 4.13 17.00
C GLY A 38 -7.38 2.94 16.07
N ILE A 39 -6.96 3.06 14.81
CA ILE A 39 -6.91 1.93 13.87
C ILE A 39 -5.65 1.11 14.15
N HIS A 40 -5.79 -0.21 14.20
CA HIS A 40 -4.66 -1.10 14.42
C HIS A 40 -3.62 -0.98 13.28
N GLU A 41 -2.33 -1.03 13.61
CA GLU A 41 -1.24 -0.82 12.64
C GLU A 41 -1.26 -1.82 11.46
N ARG A 42 -1.85 -2.99 11.68
CA ARG A 42 -2.02 -4.07 10.68
C ARG A 42 -3.45 -4.21 10.17
N HIS A 43 -4.33 -3.25 10.45
CA HIS A 43 -5.69 -3.25 9.89
C HIS A 43 -5.58 -3.26 8.35
N PRO A 44 -6.27 -4.16 7.63
CA PRO A 44 -6.15 -4.25 6.18
C PRO A 44 -6.33 -2.88 5.52
N TYR A 45 -5.44 -2.55 4.59
CA TYR A 45 -5.41 -1.32 3.80
C TYR A 45 -5.18 0.00 4.56
N ALA A 46 -5.82 0.20 5.72
CA ALA A 46 -5.79 1.45 6.50
C ALA A 46 -4.72 1.47 7.59
N GLY A 47 -4.15 0.33 7.99
CA GLY A 47 -3.09 0.25 8.99
C GLY A 47 -1.79 0.89 8.48
N THR A 48 -0.95 1.38 9.40
CA THR A 48 0.31 2.06 9.06
C THR A 48 1.33 1.13 8.40
N HIS A 49 1.35 -0.17 8.77
CA HIS A 49 2.38 -1.11 8.32
C HIS A 49 2.04 -1.89 7.05
N VAL A 50 0.82 -1.76 6.51
CA VAL A 50 0.36 -2.57 5.37
C VAL A 50 1.05 -2.21 4.05
N ARG A 51 1.74 -1.06 4.00
CA ARG A 51 2.47 -0.55 2.83
C ARG A 51 4.00 -0.63 2.99
N THR A 52 4.47 -1.35 4.01
CA THR A 52 5.88 -1.36 4.40
C THR A 52 6.51 -2.72 4.16
N ALA A 53 7.62 -2.77 3.42
CA ALA A 53 8.45 -3.96 3.31
C ALA A 53 9.68 -3.83 4.21
N PHE A 54 9.87 -4.77 5.13
CA PHE A 54 11.00 -4.80 6.06
C PHE A 54 12.16 -5.72 5.63
N ALA A 55 11.89 -6.64 4.70
CA ALA A 55 12.88 -7.59 4.20
C ALA A 55 13.48 -7.06 2.88
N GLY A 56 14.82 -7.05 2.78
CA GLY A 56 15.51 -6.58 1.58
C GLY A 56 15.13 -7.34 0.31
N THR A 57 14.83 -8.64 0.41
CA THR A 57 14.34 -9.46 -0.71
C THR A 57 12.95 -9.03 -1.20
N HIS A 58 12.04 -8.68 -0.28
CA HIS A 58 10.73 -8.13 -0.64
C HIS A 58 10.90 -6.74 -1.27
N GLN A 59 11.78 -5.91 -0.72
CA GLN A 59 12.07 -4.57 -1.26
C GLN A 59 12.60 -4.65 -2.71
N ASP A 60 13.53 -5.56 -2.97
CA ASP A 60 14.08 -5.80 -4.32
C ASP A 60 13.00 -6.29 -5.30
N ALA A 61 12.17 -7.26 -4.87
CA ALA A 61 11.08 -7.76 -5.69
C ALA A 61 10.02 -6.69 -6.00
N ILE A 62 9.67 -5.85 -5.02
CA ILE A 62 8.75 -4.72 -5.22
C ILE A 62 9.37 -3.71 -6.20
N LYS A 63 10.65 -3.36 -6.02
CA LYS A 63 11.35 -2.43 -6.91
C LYS A 63 11.32 -2.90 -8.36
N LYS A 64 11.70 -4.17 -8.61
CA LYS A 64 11.65 -4.77 -9.95
C LYS A 64 10.24 -4.83 -10.51
N GLY A 65 9.24 -5.13 -9.67
CA GLY A 65 7.84 -5.12 -10.06
C GLY A 65 7.36 -3.73 -10.50
N LEU A 66 7.71 -2.67 -9.76
CA LEU A 66 7.38 -1.28 -10.10
C LEU A 66 8.05 -0.80 -11.39
N GLU A 67 9.33 -1.13 -11.57
CA GLU A 67 10.09 -0.83 -12.80
C GLU A 67 9.46 -1.52 -14.02
N HIS A 68 9.14 -2.81 -13.87
CA HIS A 68 8.49 -3.60 -14.92
C HIS A 68 7.08 -3.08 -15.25
N HIS A 69 6.28 -2.76 -14.23
CA HIS A 69 4.94 -2.17 -14.41
C HIS A 69 5.01 -0.86 -15.21
N THR A 70 5.95 0.02 -14.87
CA THR A 70 6.14 1.29 -15.58
C THR A 70 6.56 1.07 -17.03
N ALA A 71 7.52 0.16 -17.27
CA ALA A 71 7.97 -0.16 -18.62
C ALA A 71 6.85 -0.77 -19.50
N GLN A 72 5.98 -1.60 -18.94
CA GLN A 72 4.83 -2.15 -19.68
C GLN A 72 3.78 -1.08 -20.01
N ALA A 73 3.48 -0.18 -19.07
CA ALA A 73 2.58 0.94 -19.31
C ALA A 73 3.09 1.84 -20.45
N GLU A 74 4.40 2.15 -20.46
CA GLU A 74 5.04 2.92 -21.54
C GLU A 74 5.00 2.18 -22.88
N ALA A 75 5.34 0.88 -22.90
CA ALA A 75 5.34 0.07 -24.12
C ALA A 75 3.94 -0.08 -24.76
N THR A 76 2.89 -0.04 -23.93
CA THR A 76 1.48 -0.14 -24.37
C THR A 76 0.82 1.23 -24.53
N ASN A 77 1.57 2.32 -24.35
CA ASN A 77 1.09 3.70 -24.40
C ASN A 77 -0.16 3.94 -23.53
N THR A 78 -0.22 3.28 -22.37
CA THR A 78 -1.32 3.34 -21.39
C THR A 78 -0.83 4.04 -20.13
N PRO A 79 -1.63 4.90 -19.48
CA PRO A 79 -1.24 5.48 -18.19
C PRO A 79 -0.95 4.37 -17.16
N PRO A 80 0.09 4.49 -16.31
CA PRO A 80 0.38 3.49 -15.28
C PRO A 80 -0.80 3.16 -14.37
N ALA A 81 -1.62 4.17 -14.02
CA ALA A 81 -2.82 3.97 -13.20
C ALA A 81 -3.94 3.16 -13.89
N SER A 82 -3.87 2.97 -15.20
CA SER A 82 -4.84 2.18 -15.98
C SER A 82 -4.24 0.87 -16.50
N HIS A 83 -2.96 0.61 -16.21
CA HIS A 83 -2.31 -0.64 -16.55
C HIS A 83 -2.60 -1.69 -15.48
N PRO A 84 -2.77 -2.99 -15.84
CA PRO A 84 -2.95 -4.05 -14.86
C PRO A 84 -1.82 -4.07 -13.81
N TRP A 85 -2.20 -4.04 -12.54
CA TRP A 85 -1.27 -4.05 -11.43
C TRP A 85 -0.60 -5.41 -11.26
N GLN A 86 0.74 -5.45 -11.29
CA GLN A 86 1.54 -6.68 -11.22
C GLN A 86 2.82 -6.50 -10.39
N VAL A 87 2.68 -5.95 -9.18
CA VAL A 87 3.83 -5.75 -8.28
C VAL A 87 3.81 -6.80 -7.15
N PRO A 88 4.87 -7.61 -6.99
CA PRO A 88 4.94 -8.61 -5.92
C PRO A 88 4.73 -8.00 -4.53
N TYR A 89 4.03 -8.72 -3.66
CA TYR A 89 3.77 -8.34 -2.25
C TYR A 89 2.89 -7.09 -2.02
N LEU A 90 2.54 -6.34 -3.07
CA LEU A 90 1.57 -5.24 -3.00
C LEU A 90 0.27 -5.66 -3.70
N PRO A 91 -0.82 -5.93 -2.96
CA PRO A 91 -2.07 -6.42 -3.57
C PRO A 91 -2.79 -5.36 -4.42
N ILE A 92 -2.50 -4.08 -4.22
CA ILE A 92 -3.00 -2.92 -4.97
C ILE A 92 -1.89 -1.89 -5.10
N ASP A 93 -2.02 -0.94 -6.03
CA ASP A 93 -1.18 0.25 -6.01
C ASP A 93 -1.54 1.08 -4.75
N PRO A 94 -0.60 1.38 -3.85
CA PRO A 94 -0.88 2.28 -2.72
C PRO A 94 -1.44 3.63 -3.16
N LYS A 95 -1.13 4.10 -4.37
CA LYS A 95 -1.64 5.36 -4.91
C LYS A 95 -3.14 5.34 -5.15
N ASP A 96 -3.72 4.17 -5.43
CA ASP A 96 -5.17 4.02 -5.67
C ASP A 96 -6.00 4.38 -4.42
N ILE A 97 -5.37 4.36 -3.24
CA ILE A 97 -5.98 4.71 -1.96
C ILE A 97 -5.32 5.95 -1.31
N GLY A 98 -4.57 6.73 -2.09
CA GLY A 98 -3.97 8.00 -1.64
C GLY A 98 -2.71 7.81 -0.80
N ARG A 99 -2.06 6.64 -0.88
CA ARG A 99 -0.87 6.29 -0.11
C ARG A 99 0.35 6.08 -1.00
N SER A 100 1.51 5.94 -0.35
CA SER A 100 2.78 5.60 -1.01
C SER A 100 3.40 4.36 -0.38
N TYR A 101 4.07 3.55 -1.20
CA TYR A 101 4.92 2.45 -0.71
C TYR A 101 6.11 2.98 0.11
N GLU A 102 6.41 2.33 1.24
CA GLU A 102 7.56 2.67 2.09
C GLU A 102 8.53 1.49 2.22
N ALA A 103 9.74 1.68 1.68
CA ALA A 103 10.87 0.77 1.93
C ALA A 103 11.60 1.22 3.21
N VAL A 104 11.42 0.48 4.31
CA VAL A 104 12.11 0.79 5.57
C VAL A 104 13.47 0.07 5.60
N ILE A 105 14.55 0.85 5.59
CA ILE A 105 15.91 0.34 5.78
C ILE A 105 16.22 0.34 7.28
N ARG A 106 16.45 -0.83 7.88
CA ARG A 106 17.02 -0.91 9.23
C ARG A 106 18.51 -0.57 9.17
N LEU A 107 18.88 0.61 9.65
CA LEU A 107 20.26 0.92 9.99
C LEU A 107 20.57 0.23 11.32
N ASN A 108 21.42 -0.81 11.31
CA ASN A 108 21.89 -1.43 12.55
C ASN A 108 22.84 -0.46 13.25
N SER A 109 22.36 0.26 14.27
CA SER A 109 23.20 1.04 15.18
C SER A 109 23.85 0.16 16.26
N GLN A 110 24.41 -1.00 15.87
CA GLN A 110 25.20 -1.86 16.77
C GLN A 110 26.68 -1.44 16.84
N SER A 111 27.11 -0.41 16.11
CA SER A 111 28.52 -0.02 16.00
C SER A 111 28.99 1.02 17.03
N ARG A 112 28.23 1.27 18.10
CA ARG A 112 28.66 2.21 19.15
C ARG A 112 28.03 1.85 20.50
N LYS A 113 28.35 0.66 21.02
CA LYS A 113 28.02 0.26 22.40
C LYS A 113 29.17 -0.40 23.16
N GLU A 114 30.40 -0.19 22.70
CA GLU A 114 31.62 -0.45 23.46
C GLU A 114 32.53 0.77 23.30
N GLU A 115 32.27 1.82 24.08
CA GLU A 115 33.27 2.75 24.63
C GLU A 115 32.67 3.49 25.82
#